data_AF-A0A0B7KAY6-F1
#
_entry.id   AF-A0A0B7KAY6-F1
#
_cell.length_a   1.000
_cell.length_b   1.000
_cell.length_c   1.000
_cell.angle_alpha   90.00
_cell.angle_beta   90.00
_cell.angle_gamma   90.00
#
_symmetry.space_group_name_H-M   'P 1'
#
loop_
_entity.id
_entity.type
_entity.pdbx_description
1 polymer ?
#
loop_
_entity_poly.entity_id
_entity_poly.type
_entity_poly.pdbx_seq_one_letter_code
_entity_poly.pdbx_strand_id
1 'polypeptide(L)'
;MRSLATKQYSKPDGFEILDLPQPEVKNPDDVLIKVKAASINPIDLHVANGLGKGYIPGSLPFKIGYDVCGTVVATGSEVSSNIKQGDEVWARVPEQYRGTVSEYVISPAYATAHTPSSLSHLESASMPLVSLTALQVLDKANDIIEGGLEGKTLYIPAGLSGVGSAALQLAKRIFKAGKVITTLSTGKIAKIDGLIGERVADQIVDYTKEDPGKVIPAGSVDFMFDITGQAMASLHLMKKNGLILTINGVPFGESVRQRLPNLPLIPRLILGTYGTVVQFRASRWSVKFLHVFVQPSAEDLTRLRGWVEQGLIKPVVGKVARFEDIEAIREGCLEIASGKGGIGKFVIDLEA
;
A
#
# COMPACT_ATOMS: atom_id res chain seq x y z
N MET A 1 24.08 0.19 -13.44
CA MET A 1 22.70 -0.31 -13.56
C MET A 1 21.79 0.87 -13.89
N ARG A 2 20.77 0.63 -14.70
CA ARG A 2 19.73 1.61 -15.01
C ARG A 2 18.72 1.70 -13.86
N SER A 3 18.25 2.91 -13.57
CA SER A 3 17.32 3.19 -12.47
C SER A 3 16.41 4.37 -12.80
N LEU A 4 15.12 4.25 -12.52
CA LEU A 4 14.20 5.37 -12.53
C LEU A 4 14.45 6.24 -11.30
N ALA A 5 14.85 7.49 -11.53
CA ALA A 5 15.20 8.42 -10.48
C ALA A 5 14.91 9.88 -10.86
N THR A 6 15.03 10.79 -9.91
CA THR A 6 15.02 12.24 -10.17
C THR A 6 16.24 12.91 -9.57
N LYS A 7 16.88 13.81 -10.31
CA LYS A 7 18.09 14.54 -9.86
C LYS A 7 17.79 15.58 -8.79
N GLN A 8 16.53 15.97 -8.63
CA GLN A 8 16.03 16.90 -7.62
C GLN A 8 14.64 16.47 -7.16
N TYR A 9 14.15 17.02 -6.05
CA TYR A 9 12.75 16.78 -5.68
C TYR A 9 11.82 17.34 -6.76
N SER A 10 10.98 16.48 -7.35
CA SER A 10 10.19 16.82 -8.53
C SER A 10 8.90 16.01 -8.62
N LYS A 11 7.98 16.53 -9.44
CA LYS A 11 6.82 15.79 -9.96
C LYS A 11 7.28 14.77 -11.03
N PRO A 12 6.40 13.83 -11.45
CA PRO A 12 6.76 12.79 -12.41
C PRO A 12 7.49 13.24 -13.67
N ASP A 13 7.17 14.43 -14.21
CA ASP A 13 7.83 15.00 -15.40
C ASP A 13 9.36 15.13 -15.25
N GLY A 14 9.86 15.24 -14.02
CA GLY A 14 11.29 15.29 -13.71
C GLY A 14 11.96 13.93 -13.51
N PHE A 15 11.24 12.82 -13.69
CA PHE A 15 11.81 11.48 -13.54
C PHE A 15 12.58 11.10 -14.81
N GLU A 16 13.74 10.47 -14.65
CA GLU A 16 14.63 10.05 -15.73
C GLU A 16 15.10 8.60 -15.47
N ILE A 17 15.43 7.86 -16.52
CA ILE A 17 16.20 6.63 -16.39
C ILE A 17 17.68 7.01 -16.39
N LEU A 18 18.36 6.75 -15.28
CA LEU A 18 19.76 7.11 -15.07
C LEU A 18 20.64 5.86 -14.94
N ASP A 19 21.87 5.95 -15.42
CA ASP A 19 22.92 4.99 -15.09
C ASP A 19 23.51 5.30 -13.71
N LEU A 20 23.27 4.42 -12.75
CA LEU A 20 23.74 4.51 -11.37
C LEU A 20 24.62 3.31 -11.00
N PRO A 21 25.48 3.43 -9.97
CA PRO A 21 26.21 2.29 -9.43
C PRO A 21 25.25 1.17 -9.01
N GLN A 22 25.59 -0.07 -9.35
CA GLN A 22 24.87 -1.24 -8.83
C GLN A 22 25.09 -1.32 -7.32
N PRO A 23 24.05 -1.57 -6.51
CA PRO A 23 24.22 -1.74 -5.08
C PRO A 23 24.89 -3.07 -4.79
N GLU A 24 25.66 -3.09 -3.70
CA GLU A 24 26.32 -4.28 -3.18
C GLU A 24 25.69 -4.66 -1.84
N VAL A 25 25.69 -5.95 -1.52
CA VAL A 25 25.26 -6.44 -0.21
C VAL A 25 26.30 -6.02 0.81
N LYS A 26 25.92 -5.09 1.70
CA LYS A 26 26.79 -4.57 2.76
C LYS A 26 26.44 -5.10 4.14
N ASN A 27 25.16 -5.37 4.39
CA ASN A 27 24.69 -5.88 5.68
C ASN A 27 24.52 -7.41 5.61
N PRO A 28 24.75 -8.11 6.72
CA PRO A 28 24.72 -9.57 6.73
C PRO A 28 23.31 -10.15 6.52
N ASP A 29 22.25 -9.39 6.80
CA ASP A 29 20.85 -9.79 6.61
C ASP A 29 20.22 -9.28 5.29
N ASP A 30 21.02 -8.69 4.41
CA ASP A 30 20.52 -8.13 3.14
C ASP A 30 20.59 -9.15 2.00
N VAL A 31 19.65 -9.06 1.07
CA VAL A 31 19.70 -9.75 -0.22
C VAL A 31 19.76 -8.75 -1.36
N LEU A 32 20.49 -9.09 -2.42
CA LEU A 32 20.47 -8.38 -3.70
C LEU A 32 19.50 -9.08 -4.64
N ILE A 33 18.51 -8.33 -5.12
CA ILE A 33 17.47 -8.82 -6.02
C ILE A 33 17.73 -8.22 -7.41
N LYS A 34 17.80 -9.08 -8.43
CA LYS A 34 17.66 -8.68 -9.83
C LYS A 34 16.17 -8.52 -10.12
N VAL A 35 15.75 -7.29 -10.40
CA VAL A 35 14.35 -6.93 -10.51
C VAL A 35 13.79 -7.41 -11.84
N LYS A 36 12.61 -8.05 -11.79
CA LYS A 36 11.81 -8.43 -12.96
C LYS A 36 10.66 -7.46 -13.20
N ALA A 37 10.01 -7.05 -12.10
CA ALA A 37 8.98 -6.04 -12.14
C ALA A 37 8.92 -5.27 -10.82
N ALA A 38 8.45 -4.03 -10.89
CA ALA A 38 8.23 -3.17 -9.74
C ALA A 38 6.88 -2.47 -9.90
N SER A 39 6.32 -1.95 -8.81
CA SER A 39 5.08 -1.16 -8.91
C SER A 39 5.22 0.20 -8.24
N ILE A 40 4.48 1.17 -8.77
CA ILE A 40 4.51 2.56 -8.29
C ILE A 40 3.30 2.81 -7.40
N ASN A 41 3.54 3.54 -6.31
CA ASN A 41 2.56 3.91 -5.30
C ASN A 41 2.46 5.44 -5.19
N PRO A 42 1.32 5.98 -4.71
CA PRO A 42 1.21 7.42 -4.42
C PRO A 42 2.33 7.94 -3.51
N ILE A 43 2.72 7.15 -2.51
CA ILE A 43 3.81 7.52 -1.59
C ILE A 43 5.18 7.66 -2.29
N ASP A 44 5.43 6.92 -3.37
CA ASP A 44 6.66 7.07 -4.17
C ASP A 44 6.73 8.47 -4.76
N LEU A 45 5.62 8.92 -5.34
CA LEU A 45 5.49 10.22 -5.99
C LEU A 45 5.54 11.36 -4.97
N HIS A 46 4.87 11.20 -3.83
CA HIS A 46 4.87 12.22 -2.79
C HIS A 46 6.26 12.45 -2.22
N VAL A 47 7.01 11.39 -1.91
CA VAL A 47 8.37 11.53 -1.37
C VAL A 47 9.33 12.06 -2.44
N ALA A 48 9.22 11.60 -3.70
CA ALA A 48 10.00 12.16 -4.80
C ALA A 48 9.73 13.66 -5.01
N ASN A 49 8.50 14.12 -4.76
CA ASN A 49 8.12 15.53 -4.79
C ASN A 49 8.43 16.30 -3.48
N GLY A 50 9.14 15.68 -2.52
CA GLY A 50 9.65 16.35 -1.32
C GLY A 50 8.83 16.17 -0.04
N LEU A 51 7.81 15.31 -0.04
CA LEU A 51 7.13 14.93 1.21
C LEU A 51 8.14 14.32 2.19
N GLY A 52 8.28 14.93 3.37
CA GLY A 52 9.20 14.47 4.40
C GLY A 52 10.68 14.74 4.10
N LYS A 53 10.99 15.68 3.19
CA LYS A 53 12.37 16.14 2.90
C LYS A 53 13.11 16.47 4.20
N GLY A 54 14.28 15.86 4.39
CA GLY A 54 15.12 16.01 5.58
C GLY A 54 14.75 15.09 6.76
N TYR A 55 13.64 14.35 6.68
CA TYR A 55 13.19 13.43 7.73
C TYR A 55 13.03 11.99 7.26
N ILE A 56 12.73 11.79 5.97
CA ILE A 56 12.71 10.46 5.34
C ILE A 56 14.07 10.21 4.70
N PRO A 57 14.71 9.05 4.95
CA PRO A 57 16.00 8.71 4.33
C PRO A 57 15.96 8.76 2.80
N GLY A 58 17.03 9.30 2.21
CA GLY A 58 17.24 9.32 0.77
C GLY A 58 18.22 10.42 0.36
N SER A 59 18.99 10.16 -0.70
CA SER A 59 19.88 11.12 -1.35
C SER A 59 19.47 11.35 -2.80
N LEU A 60 19.94 12.45 -3.38
CA LEU A 60 19.84 12.69 -4.82
C LEU A 60 20.99 11.96 -5.56
N PRO A 61 20.77 11.41 -6.76
CA PRO A 61 19.48 11.27 -7.45
C PRO A 61 18.53 10.33 -6.69
N PHE A 62 17.27 10.76 -6.54
CA PHE A 62 16.26 10.09 -5.74
C PHE A 62 15.63 8.95 -6.54
N LYS A 63 15.96 7.71 -6.21
CA LYS A 63 15.42 6.50 -6.86
C LYS A 63 13.95 6.29 -6.52
N ILE A 64 13.16 5.74 -7.45
CA ILE A 64 11.71 5.57 -7.33
C ILE A 64 11.32 4.12 -7.05
N GLY A 65 10.28 3.92 -6.23
CA GLY A 65 9.65 2.61 -6.00
C GLY A 65 9.98 1.95 -4.67
N TYR A 66 8.97 1.24 -4.15
CA TYR A 66 9.06 0.39 -2.95
C TYR A 66 8.76 -1.08 -3.21
N ASP A 67 7.95 -1.40 -4.22
CA ASP A 67 7.54 -2.78 -4.49
C ASP A 67 8.47 -3.42 -5.50
N VAL A 68 8.85 -4.67 -5.27
CA VAL A 68 9.71 -5.46 -6.14
C VAL A 68 9.20 -6.90 -6.24
N CYS A 69 9.29 -7.46 -7.44
CA CYS A 69 9.35 -8.89 -7.71
C CYS A 69 10.62 -9.17 -8.52
N GLY A 70 11.37 -10.22 -8.16
CA GLY A 70 12.58 -10.58 -8.89
C GLY A 70 13.30 -11.78 -8.32
N THR A 71 14.52 -12.01 -8.80
CA THR A 71 15.35 -13.15 -8.41
C THR A 71 16.47 -12.72 -7.48
N VAL A 72 16.71 -13.45 -6.39
CA VAL A 72 17.86 -13.22 -5.52
C VAL A 72 19.14 -13.58 -6.26
N VAL A 73 20.09 -12.65 -6.37
CA VAL A 73 21.39 -12.86 -7.04
C VAL A 73 22.58 -12.87 -6.09
N ALA A 74 22.43 -12.35 -4.87
CA ALA A 74 23.41 -12.46 -3.79
C ALA A 74 22.72 -12.32 -2.43
N THR A 75 23.34 -12.89 -1.39
CA THR A 75 22.85 -12.83 -0.01
C THR A 75 23.98 -12.41 0.93
N GLY A 76 23.64 -11.74 2.02
CA GLY A 76 24.53 -11.52 3.15
C GLY A 76 24.77 -12.82 3.92
N SER A 77 25.73 -12.79 4.84
CA SER A 77 26.18 -13.98 5.58
C SER A 77 25.21 -14.49 6.63
N GLU A 78 24.27 -13.67 7.10
CA GLU A 78 23.29 -14.01 8.16
C GLU A 78 21.86 -14.16 7.63
N VAL A 79 21.65 -13.95 6.32
CA VAL A 79 20.37 -14.26 5.67
C VAL A 79 19.99 -15.72 5.96
N SER A 80 18.81 -15.90 6.55
CA SER A 80 18.30 -17.20 6.91
C SER A 80 18.31 -18.17 5.72
N SER A 81 18.58 -19.45 6.01
CA SER A 81 18.65 -20.54 5.02
C SER A 81 17.40 -20.72 4.13
N ASN A 82 16.28 -20.09 4.49
CA ASN A 82 15.05 -20.13 3.71
C ASN A 82 15.07 -19.21 2.48
N ILE A 83 15.99 -18.24 2.38
CA ILE A 83 16.18 -17.40 1.19
C ILE A 83 17.61 -17.58 0.68
N LYS A 84 17.76 -17.98 -0.58
CA LYS A 84 19.06 -18.20 -1.23
C LYS A 84 19.08 -17.62 -2.64
N GLN A 85 20.29 -17.51 -3.17
CA GLN A 85 20.50 -17.16 -4.58
C GLN A 85 19.68 -18.09 -5.50
N GLY A 86 19.04 -17.49 -6.51
CA GLY A 86 18.15 -18.16 -7.46
C GLY A 86 16.67 -18.18 -7.05
N ASP A 87 16.33 -17.83 -5.80
CA ASP A 87 14.94 -17.80 -5.36
C ASP A 87 14.17 -16.61 -5.96
N GLU A 88 12.90 -16.84 -6.30
CA GLU A 88 11.97 -15.83 -6.79
C GLU A 88 11.24 -15.18 -5.61
N VAL A 89 11.47 -13.88 -5.41
CA VAL A 89 11.03 -13.15 -4.22
C VAL A 89 10.24 -11.90 -4.57
N TRP A 90 9.36 -11.52 -3.65
CA TRP A 90 8.68 -10.23 -3.65
C TRP A 90 8.92 -9.50 -2.33
N ALA A 91 8.88 -8.17 -2.38
CA ALA A 91 9.07 -7.34 -1.20
C ALA A 91 8.38 -5.98 -1.36
N ARG A 92 7.98 -5.41 -0.22
CA ARG A 92 7.91 -3.96 -0.05
C ARG A 92 9.17 -3.58 0.70
N VAL A 93 10.12 -2.92 0.04
CA VAL A 93 11.40 -2.59 0.67
C VAL A 93 11.23 -1.46 1.72
N PRO A 94 12.02 -1.46 2.80
CA PRO A 94 12.07 -0.35 3.75
C PRO A 94 12.57 0.95 3.10
N GLU A 95 12.39 2.07 3.78
CA GLU A 95 12.66 3.39 3.21
C GLU A 95 14.09 3.67 2.80
N GLN A 96 15.05 3.17 3.55
CA GLN A 96 16.46 3.28 3.24
C GLN A 96 16.88 2.48 2.00
N TYR A 97 16.08 1.50 1.59
CA TYR A 97 16.37 0.60 0.46
C TYR A 97 15.56 0.91 -0.80
N ARG A 98 14.76 1.98 -0.78
CA ARG A 98 14.00 2.50 -1.93
C ARG A 98 14.80 2.45 -3.24
N GLY A 99 14.04 2.32 -4.32
CA GLY A 99 14.54 2.38 -5.68
C GLY A 99 14.31 1.08 -6.42
N THR A 100 13.15 0.44 -6.19
CA THR A 100 12.84 -0.85 -6.80
C THR A 100 12.58 -0.77 -8.29
N VAL A 101 12.29 0.41 -8.84
CA VAL A 101 12.26 0.63 -10.30
C VAL A 101 13.70 0.84 -10.81
N SER A 102 14.52 -0.19 -10.62
CA SER A 102 15.93 -0.28 -11.05
C SER A 102 16.24 -1.73 -11.39
N GLU A 103 17.27 -2.00 -12.19
CA GLU A 103 17.64 -3.38 -12.55
C GLU A 103 18.03 -4.23 -11.33
N TYR A 104 18.53 -3.61 -10.26
CA TYR A 104 18.85 -4.28 -9.00
C TYR A 104 18.44 -3.45 -7.78
N VAL A 105 18.03 -4.13 -6.71
CA VAL A 105 17.70 -3.50 -5.43
C VAL A 105 18.13 -4.38 -4.25
N ILE A 106 18.51 -3.74 -3.15
CA ILE A 106 18.75 -4.44 -1.88
C ILE A 106 17.44 -4.52 -1.12
N SER A 107 17.18 -5.66 -0.48
CA SER A 107 16.08 -5.82 0.47
C SER A 107 16.56 -6.61 1.68
N PRO A 108 16.22 -6.24 2.92
CA PRO A 108 16.56 -7.05 4.08
C PRO A 108 15.69 -8.31 4.13
N ALA A 109 16.21 -9.37 4.73
CA ALA A 109 15.52 -10.65 4.84
C ALA A 109 14.15 -10.52 5.54
N TYR A 110 14.03 -9.68 6.56
CA TYR A 110 12.75 -9.46 7.27
C TYR A 110 11.66 -8.82 6.42
N ALA A 111 11.99 -8.25 5.26
CA ALA A 111 11.05 -7.63 4.32
C ALA A 111 10.83 -8.46 3.05
N THR A 112 11.55 -9.57 2.90
CA THR A 112 11.63 -10.34 1.66
C THR A 112 10.97 -11.70 1.86
N ALA A 113 10.03 -12.06 0.99
CA ALA A 113 9.41 -13.37 1.01
C ALA A 113 9.44 -13.98 -0.40
N HIS A 114 9.25 -15.29 -0.47
CA HIS A 114 9.07 -15.98 -1.74
C HIS A 114 7.79 -15.53 -2.44
N THR A 115 7.84 -15.44 -3.77
CA THR A 115 6.66 -15.21 -4.60
C THR A 115 5.71 -16.41 -4.57
N PRO A 116 4.39 -16.19 -4.78
CA PRO A 116 3.46 -17.28 -5.11
C PRO A 116 3.78 -17.84 -6.49
N SER A 117 3.94 -19.16 -6.61
CA SER A 117 4.27 -19.81 -7.89
C SER A 117 3.15 -19.72 -8.94
N SER A 118 1.92 -19.41 -8.50
CA SER A 118 0.75 -19.26 -9.35
C SER A 118 0.65 -17.90 -10.06
N LEU A 119 1.52 -16.94 -9.73
CA LEU A 119 1.47 -15.59 -10.27
C LEU A 119 2.60 -15.32 -11.25
N SER A 120 2.33 -14.49 -12.26
CA SER A 120 3.37 -13.85 -13.07
C SER A 120 4.21 -12.86 -12.25
N HIS A 121 5.35 -12.42 -12.79
CA HIS A 121 6.17 -11.39 -12.14
C HIS A 121 5.43 -10.03 -12.05
N LEU A 122 4.58 -9.70 -13.03
CA LEU A 122 3.80 -8.45 -13.03
C LEU A 122 2.75 -8.47 -11.91
N GLU A 123 2.04 -9.59 -11.78
CA GLU A 123 1.08 -9.82 -10.72
C GLU A 123 1.76 -9.79 -9.34
N SER A 124 2.89 -10.48 -9.20
CA SER A 124 3.67 -10.51 -7.96
C SER A 124 4.18 -9.11 -7.58
N ALA A 125 4.69 -8.31 -8.52
CA ALA A 125 5.14 -6.94 -8.23
C ALA A 125 4.00 -5.98 -7.83
N SER A 126 2.75 -6.30 -8.20
CA SER A 126 1.59 -5.47 -7.93
C SER A 126 1.10 -5.54 -6.48
N MET A 127 1.46 -6.59 -5.75
CA MET A 127 0.84 -6.93 -4.46
C MET A 127 1.49 -6.38 -3.18
N PRO A 128 2.83 -6.29 -3.03
CA PRO A 128 3.46 -6.22 -1.71
C PRO A 128 2.97 -5.08 -0.82
N LEU A 129 3.16 -3.81 -1.20
CA LEU A 129 2.73 -2.68 -0.37
C LEU A 129 1.22 -2.71 -0.11
N VAL A 130 0.40 -2.92 -1.15
CA VAL A 130 -1.05 -2.78 -1.01
C VAL A 130 -1.69 -3.90 -0.19
N SER A 131 -1.17 -5.11 -0.33
CA SER A 131 -1.67 -6.27 0.40
C SER A 131 -1.18 -6.25 1.84
N LEU A 132 0.07 -5.85 2.09
CA LEU A 132 0.58 -5.59 3.45
C LEU A 132 -0.24 -4.50 4.15
N THR A 133 -0.51 -3.40 3.44
CA THR A 133 -1.30 -2.29 3.99
C THR A 133 -2.70 -2.76 4.38
N ALA A 134 -3.35 -3.53 3.51
CA ALA A 134 -4.67 -4.06 3.79
C ALA A 134 -4.67 -5.06 4.96
N LEU A 135 -3.74 -6.00 4.96
CA LEU A 135 -3.62 -7.02 6.00
C LEU A 135 -3.36 -6.41 7.38
N GLN A 136 -2.34 -5.56 7.50
CA GLN A 136 -1.96 -4.97 8.79
C GLN A 136 -3.04 -4.05 9.37
N VAL A 137 -3.78 -3.34 8.50
CA VAL A 137 -4.92 -2.54 8.94
C VAL A 137 -6.07 -3.42 9.43
N LEU A 138 -6.38 -4.52 8.73
CA LEU A 138 -7.43 -5.44 9.12
C LEU A 138 -7.07 -6.24 10.37
N ASP A 139 -5.82 -6.70 10.52
CA ASP A 139 -5.31 -7.32 11.74
C ASP A 139 -5.44 -6.34 12.92
N LYS A 140 -4.96 -5.10 12.77
CA LYS A 140 -5.08 -4.08 13.83
C LYS A 140 -6.54 -3.77 14.18
N ALA A 141 -7.44 -3.74 13.19
CA ALA A 141 -8.86 -3.56 13.46
C ALA A 141 -9.47 -4.75 14.19
N ASN A 142 -9.07 -5.98 13.81
CA ASN A 142 -9.50 -7.21 14.45
C ASN A 142 -9.07 -7.30 15.92
N ASP A 143 -7.88 -6.77 16.25
CA ASP A 143 -7.38 -6.74 17.63
C ASP A 143 -8.07 -5.67 18.49
N ILE A 144 -8.49 -4.55 17.89
CA ILE A 144 -9.06 -3.41 18.63
C ILE A 144 -10.58 -3.54 18.82
N ILE A 145 -11.28 -4.12 17.85
CA ILE A 145 -12.74 -4.27 17.88
C ILE A 145 -13.11 -5.47 18.73
N GLU A 146 -14.04 -5.26 19.67
CA GLU A 146 -14.54 -6.33 20.52
C GLU A 146 -15.20 -7.45 19.70
N GLY A 147 -14.67 -8.66 19.88
CA GLY A 147 -15.09 -9.86 19.13
C GLY A 147 -14.53 -9.95 17.71
N GLY A 148 -13.58 -9.08 17.32
CA GLY A 148 -12.96 -9.10 16.00
C GLY A 148 -13.86 -8.56 14.88
N LEU A 149 -13.44 -8.82 13.63
CA LEU A 149 -14.14 -8.35 12.42
C LEU A 149 -15.23 -9.31 11.91
N GLU A 150 -15.28 -10.55 12.39
CA GLU A 150 -16.25 -11.55 11.94
C GLU A 150 -17.69 -11.06 12.19
N GLY A 151 -18.54 -11.14 11.17
CA GLY A 151 -19.93 -10.68 11.24
C GLY A 151 -20.13 -9.16 11.32
N LYS A 152 -19.07 -8.34 11.39
CA LYS A 152 -19.16 -6.87 11.48
C LYS A 152 -19.49 -6.22 10.13
N THR A 153 -19.98 -4.98 10.17
CA THR A 153 -20.17 -4.13 8.99
C THR A 153 -18.96 -3.24 8.77
N LEU A 154 -18.30 -3.43 7.62
CA LEU A 154 -17.09 -2.73 7.22
C LEU A 154 -17.38 -1.75 6.08
N TYR A 155 -16.80 -0.55 6.15
CA TYR A 155 -16.78 0.41 5.06
C TYR A 155 -15.36 0.60 4.52
N ILE A 156 -15.12 0.17 3.29
CA ILE A 156 -13.83 0.21 2.61
C ILE A 156 -14.04 0.92 1.25
N PRO A 157 -13.90 2.25 1.16
CA PRO A 157 -14.07 3.00 -0.08
C PRO A 157 -12.98 2.65 -1.12
N ALA A 158 -13.21 3.05 -2.37
CA ALA A 158 -12.28 2.85 -3.49
C ALA A 158 -11.93 1.37 -3.73
N GLY A 159 -12.96 0.52 -3.84
CA GLY A 159 -12.83 -0.95 -3.83
C GLY A 159 -11.98 -1.57 -4.95
N LEU A 160 -11.76 -0.86 -6.05
CA LEU A 160 -10.89 -1.30 -7.16
C LEU A 160 -9.58 -0.49 -7.25
N SER A 161 -9.22 0.23 -6.19
CA SER A 161 -7.85 0.74 -6.01
C SER A 161 -6.90 -0.40 -5.60
N GLY A 162 -5.59 -0.17 -5.66
CA GLY A 162 -4.60 -1.15 -5.21
C GLY A 162 -4.87 -1.67 -3.78
N VAL A 163 -5.01 -0.76 -2.80
CA VAL A 163 -5.29 -1.16 -1.41
C VAL A 163 -6.73 -1.68 -1.24
N GLY A 164 -7.71 -1.00 -1.84
CA GLY A 164 -9.12 -1.37 -1.70
C GLY A 164 -9.40 -2.79 -2.21
N SER A 165 -8.84 -3.17 -3.35
CA SER A 165 -9.04 -4.49 -3.95
C SER A 165 -8.49 -5.63 -3.09
N ALA A 166 -7.33 -5.44 -2.44
CA ALA A 166 -6.80 -6.39 -1.47
C ALA A 166 -7.67 -6.41 -0.19
N ALA A 167 -8.06 -5.24 0.30
CA ALA A 167 -8.82 -5.10 1.54
C ALA A 167 -10.22 -5.73 1.47
N LEU A 168 -10.96 -5.58 0.36
CA LEU A 168 -12.26 -6.22 0.18
C LEU A 168 -12.16 -7.75 0.23
N GLN A 169 -11.17 -8.31 -0.49
CA GLN A 169 -10.95 -9.76 -0.53
C GLN A 169 -10.59 -10.31 0.86
N LEU A 170 -9.64 -9.66 1.54
CA LEU A 170 -9.23 -10.03 2.90
C LEU A 170 -10.40 -9.92 3.89
N ALA A 171 -11.09 -8.78 3.91
CA ALA A 171 -12.20 -8.52 4.81
C ALA A 171 -13.28 -9.61 4.69
N LYS A 172 -13.65 -9.99 3.47
CA LYS A 172 -14.70 -10.97 3.25
C LYS A 172 -14.24 -12.41 3.45
N ARG A 173 -13.10 -12.79 2.88
CA ARG A 173 -12.66 -14.20 2.78
C ARG A 173 -11.86 -14.68 3.97
N ILE A 174 -11.08 -13.79 4.60
CA ILE A 174 -10.19 -14.13 5.71
C ILE A 174 -10.81 -13.70 7.04
N PHE A 175 -11.21 -12.45 7.14
CA PHE A 175 -11.78 -11.88 8.37
C PHE A 175 -13.30 -12.10 8.51
N LYS A 176 -13.93 -12.71 7.50
CA LYS A 176 -15.36 -13.11 7.51
C LYS A 176 -16.30 -11.97 7.92
N ALA A 177 -16.03 -10.77 7.42
CA ALA A 177 -16.90 -9.62 7.64
C ALA A 177 -18.34 -9.94 7.17
N GLY A 178 -19.32 -9.58 8.00
CA GLY A 178 -20.72 -9.85 7.72
C GLY A 178 -21.22 -9.04 6.53
N LYS A 179 -20.90 -7.75 6.51
CA LYS A 179 -21.24 -6.82 5.43
C LYS A 179 -20.04 -5.95 5.06
N VAL A 180 -19.68 -5.91 3.79
CA VAL A 180 -18.62 -5.05 3.25
C VAL A 180 -19.24 -4.04 2.28
N ILE A 181 -19.11 -2.76 2.62
CA ILE A 181 -19.58 -1.62 1.85
C ILE A 181 -18.39 -1.00 1.13
N THR A 182 -18.51 -0.70 -0.16
CA THR A 182 -17.45 -0.03 -0.93
C THR A 182 -18.00 1.05 -1.86
N THR A 183 -17.09 1.85 -2.42
CA THR A 183 -17.41 2.87 -3.43
C THR A 183 -16.64 2.58 -4.72
N LEU A 184 -17.33 2.74 -5.84
CA LEU A 184 -16.77 2.62 -7.19
C LEU A 184 -17.38 3.70 -8.09
N SER A 185 -16.70 4.05 -9.17
CA SER A 185 -17.31 4.87 -10.23
C SER A 185 -18.16 3.98 -11.13
N THR A 186 -19.16 4.56 -11.82
CA THR A 186 -20.13 3.82 -12.66
C THR A 186 -19.47 2.75 -13.53
N GLY A 187 -18.43 3.11 -14.30
CA GLY A 187 -17.76 2.19 -15.22
C GLY A 187 -16.93 1.08 -14.57
N LYS A 188 -16.70 1.15 -13.26
CA LYS A 188 -15.94 0.15 -12.48
C LYS A 188 -16.83 -0.85 -11.77
N ILE A 189 -18.10 -0.53 -11.53
CA ILE A 189 -19.05 -1.41 -10.81
C ILE A 189 -19.17 -2.76 -11.52
N ALA A 190 -19.36 -2.75 -12.84
CA ALA A 190 -19.48 -4.00 -13.62
C ALA A 190 -18.20 -4.83 -13.71
N LYS A 191 -17.05 -4.30 -13.27
CA LYS A 191 -15.75 -4.98 -13.37
C LYS A 191 -15.34 -5.70 -12.10
N ILE A 192 -15.97 -5.41 -10.96
CA ILE A 192 -15.50 -5.89 -9.65
C ILE A 192 -15.47 -7.42 -9.57
N ASP A 193 -16.53 -8.09 -9.99
CA ASP A 193 -16.63 -9.56 -9.90
C ASP A 193 -15.61 -10.25 -10.81
N GLY A 194 -15.37 -9.70 -12.00
CA GLY A 194 -14.36 -10.23 -12.93
C GLY A 194 -12.93 -10.05 -12.43
N LEU A 195 -12.65 -8.97 -11.68
CA LEU A 195 -11.29 -8.65 -11.21
C LEU A 195 -10.95 -9.34 -9.89
N ILE A 196 -11.86 -9.31 -8.93
CA ILE A 196 -11.58 -9.79 -7.56
C ILE A 196 -12.53 -10.88 -7.08
N GLY A 197 -13.41 -11.38 -7.96
CA GLY A 197 -14.35 -12.47 -7.67
C GLY A 197 -15.66 -11.99 -7.07
N GLU A 198 -16.68 -12.84 -7.15
CA GLU A 198 -18.02 -12.54 -6.65
C GLU A 198 -18.06 -12.41 -5.12
N ARG A 199 -19.08 -11.69 -4.64
CA ARG A 199 -19.48 -11.60 -3.22
C ARG A 199 -18.41 -11.02 -2.28
N VAL A 200 -17.42 -10.30 -2.81
CA VAL A 200 -16.40 -9.58 -2.00
C VAL A 200 -16.91 -8.25 -1.43
N ALA A 201 -17.98 -7.69 -2.00
CA ALA A 201 -18.68 -6.52 -1.50
C ALA A 201 -20.19 -6.81 -1.48
N ASP A 202 -20.85 -6.44 -0.39
CA ASP A 202 -22.29 -6.64 -0.18
C ASP A 202 -23.10 -5.39 -0.58
N GLN A 203 -22.47 -4.21 -0.57
CA GLN A 203 -23.07 -2.95 -1.02
C GLN A 203 -22.02 -2.13 -1.76
N ILE A 204 -22.33 -1.73 -2.99
CA ILE A 204 -21.48 -0.89 -3.82
C ILE A 204 -22.20 0.44 -4.05
N VAL A 205 -21.60 1.54 -3.62
CA VAL A 205 -22.12 2.89 -3.86
C VAL A 205 -21.41 3.51 -5.06
N ASP A 206 -22.19 3.96 -6.04
CA ASP A 206 -21.67 4.77 -7.16
C ASP A 206 -21.41 6.19 -6.69
N TYR A 207 -20.18 6.47 -6.25
CA TYR A 207 -19.82 7.78 -5.68
C TYR A 207 -19.90 8.93 -6.71
N THR A 208 -20.06 8.62 -8.00
CA THR A 208 -20.22 9.62 -9.06
C THR A 208 -21.67 10.08 -9.23
N LYS A 209 -22.62 9.33 -8.66
CA LYS A 209 -24.06 9.62 -8.73
C LYS A 209 -24.65 10.00 -7.38
N GLU A 210 -24.18 9.35 -6.32
CA GLU A 210 -24.72 9.53 -4.98
C GLU A 210 -23.60 9.78 -3.98
N ASP A 211 -23.90 10.55 -2.94
CA ASP A 211 -23.00 10.76 -1.81
C ASP A 211 -23.03 9.53 -0.89
N PRO A 212 -21.90 8.80 -0.71
CA PRO A 212 -21.84 7.65 0.20
C PRO A 212 -22.29 7.98 1.62
N GLY A 213 -22.08 9.21 2.08
CA GLY A 213 -22.52 9.69 3.39
C GLY A 213 -24.05 9.76 3.56
N LYS A 214 -24.82 9.71 2.47
CA LYS A 214 -26.29 9.72 2.49
C LYS A 214 -26.90 8.36 2.20
N VAL A 215 -26.22 7.53 1.42
CA VAL A 215 -26.68 6.19 1.04
C VAL A 215 -26.42 5.17 2.14
N ILE A 216 -25.28 5.28 2.84
CA ILE A 216 -24.93 4.38 3.94
C ILE A 216 -25.74 4.79 5.17
N PRO A 217 -26.49 3.88 5.82
CA PRO A 217 -27.26 4.22 7.01
C PRO A 217 -26.37 4.76 8.13
N ALA A 218 -26.80 5.86 8.77
CA ALA A 218 -26.10 6.41 9.93
C ALA A 218 -26.02 5.38 11.08
N GLY A 219 -24.89 5.35 11.78
CA GLY A 219 -24.69 4.43 12.90
C GLY A 219 -24.70 2.93 12.53
N SER A 220 -24.36 2.58 11.28
CA SER A 220 -24.39 1.18 10.81
C SER A 220 -23.01 0.52 10.65
N VAL A 221 -21.93 1.30 10.60
CA VAL A 221 -20.56 0.81 10.31
C VAL A 221 -19.80 0.55 11.61
N ASP A 222 -19.30 -0.67 11.78
CA ASP A 222 -18.44 -1.06 12.92
C ASP A 222 -16.98 -0.61 12.68
N PHE A 223 -16.48 -0.80 11.45
CA PHE A 223 -15.11 -0.47 11.05
C PHE A 223 -15.08 0.27 9.70
N MET A 224 -14.38 1.40 9.63
CA MET A 224 -14.04 2.06 8.38
C MET A 224 -12.53 2.01 8.14
N PHE A 225 -12.14 1.49 6.98
CA PHE A 225 -10.78 1.59 6.49
C PHE A 225 -10.67 2.79 5.54
N ASP A 226 -10.19 3.91 6.04
CA ASP A 226 -10.10 5.15 5.26
C ASP A 226 -8.85 5.20 4.38
N ILE A 227 -9.06 4.86 3.11
CA ILE A 227 -8.07 4.97 2.04
C ILE A 227 -8.14 6.36 1.37
N THR A 228 -9.32 6.98 1.36
CA THR A 228 -9.61 8.19 0.56
C THR A 228 -9.41 9.51 1.31
N GLY A 229 -9.18 9.49 2.62
CA GLY A 229 -9.06 10.68 3.45
C GLY A 229 -10.40 11.35 3.76
N GLN A 230 -11.51 10.61 3.67
CA GLN A 230 -12.88 11.13 3.83
C GLN A 230 -13.51 10.75 5.17
N ALA A 231 -12.74 10.13 6.08
CA ALA A 231 -13.30 9.62 7.32
C ALA A 231 -13.95 10.67 8.22
N MET A 232 -13.43 11.91 8.26
CA MET A 232 -14.02 12.98 9.07
C MET A 232 -15.44 13.35 8.62
N ALA A 233 -15.72 13.26 7.32
CA ALA A 233 -17.06 13.47 6.77
C ALA A 233 -17.97 12.24 6.93
N SER A 234 -17.41 11.10 7.34
CA SER A 234 -18.10 9.81 7.47
C SER A 234 -18.37 9.41 8.92
N LEU A 235 -18.05 10.27 9.91
CA LEU A 235 -18.19 9.93 11.33
C LEU A 235 -19.61 9.54 11.72
N HIS A 236 -20.63 10.11 11.09
CA HIS A 236 -22.04 9.81 11.35
C HIS A 236 -22.48 8.42 10.87
N LEU A 237 -21.70 7.78 9.99
CA LEU A 237 -21.96 6.42 9.53
C LEU A 237 -21.56 5.38 10.57
N MET A 238 -20.66 5.74 11.49
CA MET A 238 -20.07 4.83 12.46
C MET A 238 -21.01 4.54 13.62
N LYS A 239 -21.07 3.28 14.04
CA LYS A 239 -21.66 2.87 15.32
C LYS A 239 -20.92 3.51 16.49
N LYS A 240 -21.59 3.60 17.64
CA LYS A 240 -20.92 3.90 18.90
C LYS A 240 -19.83 2.86 19.16
N ASN A 241 -18.66 3.31 19.61
CA ASN A 241 -17.44 2.52 19.77
C ASN A 241 -16.86 1.97 18.46
N GLY A 242 -17.33 2.46 17.31
CA GLY A 242 -16.77 2.13 16.00
C GLY A 242 -15.32 2.59 15.85
N LEU A 243 -14.62 1.96 14.91
CA LEU A 243 -13.21 2.22 14.64
C LEU A 243 -13.03 2.78 13.23
N ILE A 244 -12.18 3.79 13.12
CA ILE A 244 -11.63 4.25 11.84
C ILE A 244 -10.12 4.11 11.90
N LEU A 245 -9.58 3.37 10.93
CA LEU A 245 -8.15 3.34 10.65
C LEU A 245 -7.92 4.03 9.30
N THR A 246 -7.11 5.09 9.30
CA THR A 246 -6.74 5.81 8.08
C THR A 246 -5.28 5.59 7.72
N ILE A 247 -5.00 5.45 6.44
CA ILE A 247 -3.64 5.44 5.86
C ILE A 247 -3.36 6.72 5.08
N ASN A 248 -4.31 7.65 5.08
CA ASN A 248 -4.26 8.89 4.31
C ASN A 248 -4.12 10.10 5.25
N GLY A 249 -3.58 11.18 4.70
CA GLY A 249 -3.40 12.44 5.38
C GLY A 249 -2.12 12.50 6.21
N VAL A 250 -2.14 13.41 7.17
CA VAL A 250 -0.98 13.74 8.01
C VAL A 250 -0.87 12.71 9.13
N PRO A 251 0.30 12.08 9.35
CA PRO A 251 0.46 11.11 10.43
C PRO A 251 0.34 11.79 11.79
N PHE A 252 -0.27 11.09 12.75
CA PHE A 252 -0.34 11.50 14.16
C PHE A 252 -0.23 10.27 15.08
N GLY A 253 -0.03 10.52 16.37
CA GLY A 253 0.05 9.47 17.39
C GLY A 253 1.21 8.50 17.15
N GLU A 254 0.91 7.20 17.27
CA GLU A 254 1.88 6.11 17.12
C GLU A 254 2.59 6.13 15.75
N SER A 255 1.84 6.44 14.69
CA SER A 255 2.38 6.50 13.32
C SER A 255 3.51 7.52 13.16
N VAL A 256 3.49 8.63 13.90
CA VAL A 256 4.59 9.61 13.86
C VAL A 256 5.85 9.04 14.46
N ARG A 257 5.73 8.29 15.57
CA ARG A 257 6.89 7.67 16.24
C ARG A 257 7.52 6.60 15.36
N GLN A 258 6.70 5.79 14.70
CA GLN A 258 7.15 4.74 13.79
C GLN A 258 7.78 5.33 12.52
N ARG A 259 7.13 6.33 11.90
CA ARG A 259 7.53 6.87 10.60
C ARG A 259 8.67 7.88 10.68
N LEU A 260 8.66 8.71 11.72
CA LEU A 260 9.53 9.87 11.91
C LEU A 260 10.14 9.85 13.33
N PRO A 261 10.90 8.80 13.69
CA PRO A 261 11.41 8.64 15.06
C PRO A 261 12.30 9.81 15.51
N ASN A 262 13.03 10.41 14.57
CA ASN A 262 13.96 11.51 14.80
C ASN A 262 13.36 12.91 14.57
N LEU A 263 12.01 13.03 14.52
CA LEU A 263 11.34 14.31 14.29
C LEU A 263 11.62 15.31 15.43
N PRO A 264 12.10 16.54 15.14
CA PRO A 264 12.34 17.56 16.16
C PRO A 264 11.08 17.96 16.94
N LEU A 265 11.27 18.56 18.12
CA LEU A 265 10.19 18.85 19.07
C LEU A 265 9.04 19.68 18.48
N ILE A 266 9.35 20.77 17.79
CA ILE A 266 8.33 21.70 17.25
C ILE A 266 7.42 21.01 16.23
N PRO A 267 7.92 20.41 15.13
CA PRO A 267 7.05 19.69 14.19
C PRO A 267 6.34 18.49 14.86
N ARG A 268 6.97 17.81 15.82
CA ARG A 268 6.32 16.74 16.59
C ARG A 268 5.12 17.26 17.39
N LEU A 269 5.22 18.43 18.01
CA LEU A 269 4.12 19.06 18.74
C LEU A 269 2.98 19.45 17.79
N ILE A 270 3.29 20.00 16.61
CA ILE A 270 2.28 20.35 15.59
C ILE A 270 1.47 19.11 15.18
N LEU A 271 2.16 18.00 14.85
CA LEU A 271 1.50 16.74 14.50
C LEU A 271 0.71 16.15 15.67
N GLY A 272 1.21 16.28 16.89
CA GLY A 272 0.51 15.89 18.11
C GLY A 272 -0.80 16.65 18.29
N THR A 273 -0.78 17.98 18.19
CA THR A 273 -1.96 18.85 18.28
C THR A 273 -2.97 18.53 17.18
N TYR A 274 -2.51 18.34 15.93
CA TYR A 274 -3.37 17.89 14.83
C TYR A 274 -4.08 16.58 15.18
N GLY A 275 -3.33 15.59 15.66
CA GLY A 275 -3.87 14.31 16.13
C GLY A 275 -4.92 14.47 17.22
N THR A 276 -4.63 15.30 18.24
CA THR A 276 -5.58 15.59 19.33
C THR A 276 -6.88 16.18 18.81
N VAL A 277 -6.83 17.13 17.87
CA VAL A 277 -8.03 17.73 17.27
C VAL A 277 -8.84 16.70 16.48
N VAL A 278 -8.18 15.88 15.67
CA VAL A 278 -8.80 14.79 14.90
C VAL A 278 -9.48 13.79 15.84
N GLN A 279 -8.78 13.33 16.87
CA GLN A 279 -9.29 12.37 17.84
C GLN A 279 -10.42 12.95 18.69
N PHE A 280 -10.32 14.22 19.09
CA PHE A 280 -11.39 14.92 19.79
C PHE A 280 -12.65 15.03 18.92
N ARG A 281 -12.51 15.34 17.62
CA ARG A 281 -13.67 15.39 16.71
C ARG A 281 -14.35 14.02 16.58
N ALA A 282 -13.57 12.94 16.48
CA ALA A 282 -14.09 11.58 16.40
C ALA A 282 -14.72 11.11 17.73
N SER A 283 -14.15 11.49 18.87
CA SER A 283 -14.66 11.10 20.19
C SER A 283 -16.06 11.67 20.48
N ARG A 284 -16.41 12.82 19.90
CA ARG A 284 -17.79 13.36 19.96
C ARG A 284 -18.84 12.42 19.32
N TRP A 285 -18.42 11.48 18.48
CA TRP A 285 -19.25 10.44 17.88
C TRP A 285 -19.07 9.07 18.56
N SER A 286 -18.30 9.00 19.65
CA SER A 286 -17.85 7.75 20.28
C SER A 286 -17.06 6.86 19.30
N VAL A 287 -16.29 7.46 18.40
CA VAL A 287 -15.50 6.75 17.39
C VAL A 287 -14.01 6.83 17.74
N LYS A 288 -13.32 5.69 17.70
CA LYS A 288 -11.85 5.65 17.77
C LYS A 288 -11.28 5.94 16.38
N PHE A 289 -10.36 6.88 16.28
CA PHE A 289 -9.73 7.28 15.03
C PHE A 289 -8.21 7.19 15.15
N LEU A 290 -7.58 6.33 14.35
CA LEU A 290 -6.13 6.11 14.36
C LEU A 290 -5.55 6.21 12.95
N HIS A 291 -4.35 6.76 12.85
CA HIS A 291 -3.53 6.67 11.65
C HIS A 291 -2.66 5.42 11.73
N VAL A 292 -2.54 4.70 10.61
CA VAL A 292 -1.73 3.49 10.47
C VAL A 292 -0.70 3.69 9.38
N PHE A 293 0.51 3.17 9.60
CA PHE A 293 1.56 3.11 8.59
C PHE A 293 1.94 1.65 8.36
N VAL A 294 2.03 1.26 7.09
CA VAL A 294 2.41 -0.10 6.70
C VAL A 294 3.88 -0.35 7.00
N GLN A 295 4.17 -1.52 7.55
CA GLN A 295 5.54 -1.99 7.81
C GLN A 295 5.94 -3.07 6.81
N PRO A 296 7.21 -3.09 6.33
CA PRO A 296 7.76 -4.25 5.62
C PRO A 296 7.70 -5.49 6.51
N SER A 297 7.21 -6.62 5.98
CA SER A 297 7.10 -7.86 6.74
C SER A 297 7.10 -9.08 5.81
N ALA A 298 8.15 -9.88 5.89
CA ALA A 298 8.26 -11.17 5.21
C ALA A 298 7.26 -12.19 5.74
N GLU A 299 6.93 -12.12 7.03
CA GLU A 299 5.93 -12.97 7.67
C GLU A 299 4.54 -12.71 7.07
N ASP A 300 4.13 -11.44 6.98
CA ASP A 300 2.85 -11.07 6.38
C ASP A 300 2.81 -11.37 4.88
N LEU A 301 3.91 -11.13 4.15
CA LEU A 301 4.00 -11.54 2.75
C LEU A 301 3.90 -13.06 2.58
N THR A 302 4.39 -13.84 3.54
CA THR A 302 4.26 -15.31 3.54
C THR A 302 2.81 -15.74 3.81
N ARG A 303 2.11 -15.08 4.75
CA ARG A 303 0.67 -15.28 4.97
C ARG A 303 -0.13 -14.98 3.70
N LEU A 304 0.16 -13.83 3.08
CA LEU A 304 -0.46 -13.39 1.83
C LEU A 304 -0.21 -14.37 0.69
N ARG A 305 1.04 -14.86 0.55
CA ARG A 305 1.39 -15.89 -0.44
C ARG A 305 0.48 -17.11 -0.28
N GLY A 306 0.33 -17.62 0.94
CA GLY A 306 -0.50 -18.79 1.21
C GLY A 306 -1.96 -18.61 0.76
N TRP A 307 -2.53 -17.42 0.96
CA TRP A 307 -3.89 -17.11 0.51
C TRP A 307 -4.01 -16.88 -1.01
N VAL A 308 -2.96 -16.35 -1.63
CA VAL A 308 -2.89 -16.25 -3.11
C VAL A 308 -2.85 -17.64 -3.74
N GLU A 309 -2.00 -18.54 -3.23
CA GLU A 309 -1.88 -19.92 -3.74
C GLU A 309 -3.19 -20.73 -3.55
N GLN A 310 -3.97 -20.40 -2.51
CA GLN A 310 -5.32 -20.96 -2.31
C GLN A 310 -6.40 -20.30 -3.20
N GLY A 311 -6.06 -19.27 -3.98
CA GLY A 311 -7.01 -18.52 -4.80
C GLY A 311 -7.95 -17.59 -4.00
N LEU A 312 -7.66 -17.36 -2.72
CA LEU A 312 -8.47 -16.50 -1.83
C LEU A 312 -8.19 -15.01 -2.06
N ILE A 313 -7.03 -14.65 -2.61
CA ILE A 313 -6.69 -13.26 -2.95
C ILE A 313 -6.13 -13.25 -4.37
N LYS A 314 -6.66 -12.34 -5.20
CA LYS A 314 -6.20 -12.12 -6.56
C LYS A 314 -5.50 -10.76 -6.68
N PRO A 315 -4.38 -10.68 -7.42
CA PRO A 315 -3.77 -9.42 -7.80
C PRO A 315 -4.71 -8.64 -8.73
N VAL A 316 -4.64 -7.31 -8.68
CA VAL A 316 -5.31 -6.43 -9.64
C VAL A 316 -4.26 -5.56 -10.29
N VAL A 317 -3.74 -6.01 -11.43
CA VAL A 317 -2.81 -5.26 -12.26
C VAL A 317 -3.59 -4.24 -13.09
N GLY A 318 -3.13 -2.99 -13.05
CA GLY A 318 -3.70 -1.87 -13.80
C GLY A 318 -2.95 -1.62 -15.10
N LYS A 319 -2.49 -0.39 -15.29
CA LYS A 319 -1.57 -0.05 -16.40
C LYS A 319 -0.24 -0.79 -16.19
N VAL A 320 0.40 -1.17 -17.30
CA VAL A 320 1.77 -1.69 -17.33
C VAL A 320 2.58 -0.82 -18.28
N ALA A 321 3.79 -0.45 -17.90
CA ALA A 321 4.75 0.24 -18.76
C ALA A 321 6.06 -0.54 -18.80
N ARG A 322 6.74 -0.54 -19.95
CA ARG A 322 8.09 -1.07 -20.07
C ARG A 322 9.08 -0.12 -19.40
N PHE A 323 10.12 -0.67 -18.81
CA PHE A 323 11.13 0.11 -18.10
C PHE A 323 11.84 1.13 -18.99
N GLU A 324 12.02 0.82 -20.27
CA GLU A 324 12.64 1.68 -21.28
C GLU A 324 11.75 2.85 -21.72
N ASP A 325 10.44 2.77 -21.50
CA ASP A 325 9.46 3.76 -21.95
C ASP A 325 9.20 4.82 -20.87
N ILE A 326 10.12 5.78 -20.77
CA ILE A 326 10.04 6.85 -19.78
C ILE A 326 8.76 7.68 -19.90
N GLU A 327 8.22 7.89 -21.10
CA GLU A 327 7.01 8.68 -21.28
C GLU A 327 5.79 7.92 -20.74
N ALA A 328 5.65 6.63 -21.06
CA ALA A 328 4.58 5.80 -20.48
C ALA A 328 4.66 5.72 -18.94
N ILE A 329 5.89 5.68 -18.38
CA ILE A 329 6.14 5.73 -16.93
C ILE A 329 5.64 7.06 -16.34
N ARG A 330 6.05 8.18 -16.92
CA ARG A 330 5.65 9.53 -16.46
C ARG A 330 4.14 9.70 -16.51
N GLU A 331 3.50 9.32 -17.61
CA GLU A 331 2.04 9.34 -17.75
C GLU A 331 1.33 8.51 -16.67
N GLY A 332 1.78 7.27 -16.43
CA GLY A 332 1.18 6.42 -15.41
C GLY A 332 1.36 6.99 -14.00
N CYS A 333 2.50 7.63 -13.72
CA CYS A 333 2.74 8.34 -12.48
C CYS A 333 1.83 9.57 -12.32
N LEU A 334 1.60 10.33 -13.40
CA LEU A 334 0.67 11.46 -13.39
C LEU A 334 -0.77 11.01 -13.12
N GLU A 335 -1.19 9.87 -13.69
CA GLU A 335 -2.51 9.28 -13.41
C GLU A 335 -2.64 8.93 -11.92
N ILE A 336 -1.65 8.27 -11.32
CA ILE A 336 -1.62 7.98 -9.87
C ILE A 336 -1.71 9.27 -9.05
N ALA A 337 -0.91 10.28 -9.39
CA ALA A 337 -0.88 11.56 -8.68
C ALA A 337 -2.23 12.30 -8.74
N SER A 338 -3.02 12.08 -9.80
CA SER A 338 -4.36 12.66 -9.94
C SER A 338 -5.40 12.04 -8.99
N GLY A 339 -5.13 10.81 -8.49
CA GLY A 339 -6.06 10.04 -7.66
C GLY A 339 -7.34 9.60 -8.38
N LYS A 340 -7.41 9.74 -9.71
CA LYS A 340 -8.60 9.42 -10.53
C LYS A 340 -8.26 8.37 -11.59
N GLY A 341 -9.27 7.65 -12.06
CA GLY A 341 -9.16 6.79 -13.25
C GLY A 341 -8.65 5.38 -13.00
N GLY A 342 -7.55 5.21 -12.25
CA GLY A 342 -6.85 3.93 -12.14
C GLY A 342 -7.65 2.75 -11.54
N ILE A 343 -7.51 1.57 -12.14
CA ILE A 343 -7.90 0.28 -11.57
C ILE A 343 -6.62 -0.43 -11.15
N GLY A 344 -6.60 -1.00 -9.95
CA GLY A 344 -5.48 -1.80 -9.49
C GLY A 344 -4.18 -1.03 -9.38
N LYS A 345 -3.10 -1.64 -9.85
CA LYS A 345 -1.72 -1.19 -9.62
C LYS A 345 -0.96 -0.91 -10.91
N PHE A 346 -0.27 0.23 -10.96
CA PHE A 346 0.64 0.55 -12.05
C PHE A 346 1.95 -0.23 -11.86
N VAL A 347 2.28 -1.08 -12.82
CA VAL A 347 3.45 -1.97 -12.79
C VAL A 347 4.43 -1.56 -13.88
N ILE A 348 5.71 -1.57 -13.54
CA ILE A 348 6.81 -1.40 -14.48
C ILE A 348 7.40 -2.78 -14.74
N ASP A 349 7.45 -3.16 -16.01
CA ASP A 349 8.04 -4.40 -16.49
C ASP A 349 9.51 -4.15 -16.86
N LEU A 350 10.43 -4.87 -16.21
CA LEU A 350 11.87 -4.79 -16.45
C LEU A 350 12.40 -5.99 -17.25
N GLU A 351 11.55 -6.96 -17.63
CA GLU A 351 11.92 -8.11 -18.46
C GLU A 351 11.50 -7.96 -19.95
N ALA A 352 10.66 -6.97 -20.27
CA ALA A 352 9.97 -6.81 -21.57
C ALA A 352 10.77 -6.20 -22.74
#